data_AF-A0A0N0M0K6-F1
#
_entry.id   AF-A0A0N0M0K6-F1
#
_cell.length_a   1.000
_cell.length_b   1.000
_cell.length_c   1.000
_cell.angle_alpha   90.00
_cell.angle_beta   90.00
_cell.angle_gamma   90.00
#
_symmetry.space_group_name_H-M   'P 1'
#
loop_
_entity.id
_entity.type
_entity.pdbx_description
1 polymer ?
#
loop_
_entity_poly.entity_id
_entity_poly.type
_entity_poly.pdbx_seq_one_letter_code
_entity_poly.pdbx_strand_id
1 'polypeptide(L)'
;MKLKLLNQLKSAVISAPLNFEFGGVIFKFTAKIKLVPENELKTLTEKQGANDGEIVRELLVSWGDFFDDGKDVPFDKSTLEEMLAYSGLTARLSVECINAQYRITEKN
;
A
#
# COMPACT_ATOMS: atom_id res chain seq x y z
N MET A 1 30.73 -9.87 -4.48
CA MET A 1 29.64 -10.71 -3.93
C MET A 1 28.40 -9.83 -3.73
N LYS A 2 27.28 -10.09 -4.42
CA LYS A 2 26.01 -9.41 -4.14
C LYS A 2 25.39 -10.05 -2.89
N LEU A 3 25.24 -9.29 -1.81
CA LEU A 3 24.74 -9.76 -0.51
C LEU A 3 23.37 -10.45 -0.68
N LYS A 4 23.22 -11.70 -0.21
CA LYS A 4 21.95 -12.45 -0.28
C LYS A 4 20.79 -11.73 0.43
N LEU A 5 21.11 -11.01 1.51
CA LEU A 5 20.16 -10.20 2.27
C LEU A 5 19.54 -9.08 1.41
N LEU A 6 20.32 -8.45 0.52
CA LEU A 6 19.80 -7.42 -0.39
C LEU A 6 18.82 -8.01 -1.42
N ASN A 7 19.00 -9.28 -1.82
CA ASN A 7 18.05 -9.93 -2.71
C ASN A 7 16.74 -10.28 -2.00
N GLN A 8 16.80 -10.64 -0.70
CA GLN A 8 15.59 -10.87 0.10
C GLN A 8 14.82 -9.57 0.37
N LEU A 9 15.52 -8.44 0.49
CA LEU A 9 14.91 -7.12 0.68
C LEU A 9 14.06 -6.69 -0.53
N LYS A 10 14.48 -7.06 -1.75
CA LYS A 10 13.75 -6.76 -2.99
C LYS A 10 12.38 -7.43 -3.09
N SER A 11 12.19 -8.53 -2.36
CA SER A 11 10.92 -9.24 -2.26
C SER A 11 10.21 -9.00 -0.93
N ALA A 12 10.72 -8.09 -0.09
CA ALA A 12 10.14 -7.82 1.20
C ALA A 12 8.82 -7.05 1.07
N VAL A 13 7.88 -7.41 1.92
CA VAL A 13 6.54 -6.83 1.96
C VAL A 13 6.27 -6.32 3.37
N ILE A 14 5.86 -5.06 3.46
CA ILE A 14 5.46 -4.39 4.68
C ILE A 14 4.00 -4.74 4.96
N SER A 15 3.71 -5.17 6.19
CA SER A 15 2.33 -5.36 6.64
C SER A 15 1.87 -4.13 7.40
N ALA A 16 0.87 -3.44 6.88
CA ALA A 16 0.31 -2.23 7.49
C ALA A 16 -1.18 -2.45 7.79
N PRO A 17 -1.57 -2.64 9.06
CA PRO A 17 -2.97 -2.73 9.44
C PRO A 17 -3.66 -1.38 9.24
N LEU A 18 -4.81 -1.41 8.57
CA LEU A 18 -5.66 -0.26 8.28
C LEU A 18 -7.01 -0.46 8.97
N ASN A 19 -7.47 0.59 9.60
CA ASN A 19 -8.81 0.68 10.19
C ASN A 19 -9.27 2.12 10.10
N PHE A 20 -10.22 2.40 9.21
CA PHE A 20 -10.75 3.74 9.00
C PHE A 20 -12.20 3.68 8.50
N GLU A 21 -12.94 4.76 8.72
CA GLU A 21 -14.32 4.91 8.24
C GLU A 21 -14.35 5.88 7.05
N PHE A 22 -15.12 5.55 6.02
CA PHE A 22 -15.37 6.41 4.87
C PHE A 22 -16.84 6.33 4.47
N GLY A 23 -17.55 7.47 4.48
CA GLY A 23 -18.97 7.53 4.10
C GLY A 23 -19.89 6.68 4.99
N GLY A 24 -19.52 6.44 6.26
CA GLY A 24 -20.25 5.56 7.18
C GLY A 24 -19.95 4.07 7.00
N VAL A 25 -19.01 3.70 6.13
CA VAL A 25 -18.54 2.32 5.92
C VAL A 25 -17.16 2.15 6.54
N ILE A 26 -16.98 1.09 7.32
CA ILE A 26 -15.70 0.78 7.97
C ILE A 26 -14.87 -0.10 7.06
N PHE A 27 -13.67 0.37 6.72
CA PHE A 27 -12.64 -0.40 6.04
C PHE A 27 -11.61 -0.86 7.05
N LYS A 28 -11.54 -2.19 7.25
CA LYS A 28 -10.59 -2.83 8.14
C LYS A 28 -9.91 -3.99 7.45
N PHE A 29 -8.60 -3.88 7.22
CA PHE A 29 -7.79 -4.90 6.57
C PHE A 29 -6.30 -4.64 6.79
N THR A 30 -5.46 -5.60 6.48
CA THR A 30 -4.00 -5.50 6.53
C THR A 30 -3.44 -5.31 5.12
N ALA A 31 -3.01 -4.10 4.77
CA ALA A 31 -2.34 -3.82 3.51
C ALA A 31 -0.97 -4.50 3.46
N LYS A 32 -0.65 -5.11 2.31
CA LYS A 32 0.65 -5.72 2.02
C LYS A 32 1.34 -4.86 0.96
N ILE A 33 2.34 -4.13 1.40
CA ILE A 33 2.98 -3.06 0.62
C ILE A 33 4.38 -3.51 0.23
N LYS A 34 4.74 -3.41 -1.05
CA LYS A 34 6.10 -3.70 -1.52
C LYS A 34 7.10 -2.72 -0.90
N LEU A 35 8.18 -3.22 -0.33
CA LEU A 35 9.30 -2.37 0.11
C LEU A 35 10.05 -1.88 -1.13
N VAL A 36 10.22 -0.56 -1.25
CA VAL A 36 10.97 0.06 -2.35
C VAL A 36 12.14 0.89 -1.82
N PRO A 37 13.23 1.05 -2.58
CA PRO A 37 14.30 1.97 -2.22
C PRO A 37 13.81 3.41 -2.11
N GLU A 38 14.49 4.23 -1.31
CA GLU A 38 14.16 5.65 -1.12
C GLU A 38 14.12 6.43 -2.43
N ASN A 39 15.00 6.14 -3.39
CA ASN A 39 14.98 6.84 -4.68
C ASN A 39 13.73 6.53 -5.52
N GLU A 40 13.20 5.31 -5.42
CA GLU A 40 12.02 4.85 -6.14
C GLU A 40 10.79 5.49 -5.49
N LEU A 41 10.75 5.53 -4.15
CA LEU A 41 9.73 6.24 -3.40
C LEU A 41 9.70 7.74 -3.75
N LYS A 42 10.85 8.42 -3.74
CA LYS A 42 10.95 9.84 -4.13
C LYS A 42 10.47 10.06 -5.57
N THR A 43 10.85 9.17 -6.48
CA THR A 43 10.39 9.26 -7.88
C THR A 43 8.86 9.12 -7.98
N LEU A 44 8.25 8.24 -7.19
CA LEU A 44 6.80 8.06 -7.14
C LEU A 44 6.07 9.27 -6.53
N THR A 45 6.64 9.92 -5.50
CA THR A 45 5.99 11.02 -4.77
C THR A 45 6.30 12.42 -5.31
N GLU A 46 7.49 12.63 -5.91
CA GLU A 46 7.97 13.95 -6.37
C GLU A 46 7.74 14.19 -7.87
N LYS A 47 7.26 13.18 -8.61
CA LYS A 47 6.85 13.32 -10.01
C LYS A 47 5.80 14.45 -10.10
N GLN A 48 6.01 15.43 -10.97
CA GLN A 48 4.98 16.43 -11.26
C GLN A 48 3.71 15.72 -11.73
N GLY A 49 2.62 15.85 -10.97
CA GLY A 49 1.39 15.11 -11.20
C GLY A 49 1.36 13.71 -10.58
N ALA A 50 2.16 13.43 -9.54
CA ALA A 50 2.08 12.22 -8.73
C ALA A 50 0.61 11.94 -8.38
N ASN A 51 0.10 10.84 -8.91
CA ASN A 51 -1.28 10.44 -8.73
C ASN A 51 -1.32 9.40 -7.61
N ASP A 52 -2.07 9.67 -6.55
CA ASP A 52 -2.26 8.75 -5.43
C ASP A 52 -2.67 7.35 -5.90
N GLY A 53 -3.45 7.24 -6.99
CA GLY A 53 -3.79 5.96 -7.59
C GLY A 53 -2.61 5.24 -8.24
N GLU A 54 -1.65 5.95 -8.84
CA GLU A 54 -0.40 5.33 -9.33
C GLU A 54 0.42 4.80 -8.16
N ILE A 55 0.56 5.59 -7.09
CA ILE A 55 1.30 5.20 -5.89
C ILE A 55 0.72 3.93 -5.27
N VAL A 56 -0.61 3.87 -5.12
CA VAL A 56 -1.26 2.67 -4.58
C VAL A 56 -1.07 1.47 -5.51
N ARG A 57 -1.23 1.61 -6.83
CA ARG A 57 -1.06 0.49 -7.77
C ARG A 57 0.37 -0.08 -7.78
N GLU A 58 1.37 0.78 -7.61
CA GLU A 58 2.78 0.36 -7.60
C GLU A 58 3.20 -0.25 -6.26
N LEU A 59 2.67 0.26 -5.14
CA LEU A 59 3.11 -0.11 -3.80
C LEU A 59 2.24 -1.18 -3.14
N LEU A 60 0.91 -1.17 -3.34
CA LEU A 60 0.00 -2.14 -2.73
C LEU A 60 -0.06 -3.41 -3.59
N VAL A 61 0.56 -4.49 -3.10
CA VAL A 61 0.66 -5.75 -3.84
C VAL A 61 -0.35 -6.81 -3.40
N SER A 62 -0.90 -6.66 -2.20
CA SER A 62 -1.94 -7.55 -1.66
C SER A 62 -2.62 -6.91 -0.44
N TRP A 63 -3.65 -7.54 0.11
CA TRP A 63 -4.16 -7.31 1.45
C TRP A 63 -4.54 -8.64 2.11
N GLY A 64 -4.61 -8.66 3.43
CA GLY A 64 -5.18 -9.75 4.20
C GLY A 64 -6.20 -9.22 5.20
N ASP A 65 -6.95 -10.12 5.82
CA ASP A 65 -7.95 -9.79 6.85
C ASP A 65 -9.01 -8.78 6.36
N PHE A 66 -9.28 -8.73 5.06
CA PHE A 66 -10.32 -7.87 4.50
C PHE A 66 -11.61 -8.67 4.44
N PHE A 67 -12.58 -8.29 5.27
CA PHE A 67 -13.87 -8.96 5.31
C PHE A 67 -14.98 -8.02 4.87
N ASP A 68 -15.84 -8.49 3.97
CA ASP A 68 -17.09 -7.85 3.57
C ASP A 68 -18.25 -8.84 3.74
N ASP A 69 -19.31 -8.42 4.42
CA ASP A 69 -20.46 -9.27 4.80
C ASP A 69 -20.06 -10.65 5.37
N GLY A 70 -19.01 -10.67 6.21
CA GLY A 70 -18.49 -11.90 6.84
C GLY A 70 -17.70 -12.82 5.92
N LYS A 71 -17.42 -12.42 4.67
CA LYS A 71 -16.62 -13.17 3.71
C LYS A 71 -15.27 -12.49 3.49
N ASP A 72 -14.22 -13.30 3.34
CA ASP A 72 -12.90 -12.81 2.96
C ASP A 72 -12.96 -12.25 1.53
N VAL A 73 -12.47 -11.03 1.37
CA VAL A 73 -12.32 -10.35 0.09
C VAL A 73 -10.87 -10.56 -0.38
N PRO A 74 -10.62 -11.52 -1.27
CA PRO A 74 -9.28 -11.75 -1.77
C PRO A 74 -8.77 -10.53 -2.52
N PHE A 75 -7.45 -10.34 -2.52
CA PHE A 75 -6.85 -9.28 -3.32
C PHE A 75 -7.09 -9.55 -4.81
N ASP A 76 -7.80 -8.63 -5.45
CA ASP A 76 -7.99 -8.60 -6.89
C ASP A 76 -7.82 -7.17 -7.42
N LYS A 77 -7.30 -7.06 -8.66
CA LYS A 77 -7.06 -5.76 -9.28
C LYS A 77 -8.36 -5.02 -9.56
N SER A 78 -9.44 -5.69 -9.94
CA SER A 78 -10.73 -5.03 -10.18
C SER A 78 -11.28 -4.39 -8.90
N THR A 79 -11.23 -5.10 -7.77
CA THR A 79 -11.60 -4.57 -6.46
C THR A 79 -10.73 -3.39 -6.08
N LEU A 80 -9.41 -3.45 -6.35
CA LEU A 80 -8.54 -2.30 -6.12
C LEU A 80 -8.96 -1.10 -6.98
N GLU A 81 -9.23 -1.28 -8.27
CA GLU A 81 -9.67 -0.19 -9.14
C GLU A 81 -11.01 0.43 -8.69
N GLU A 82 -11.95 -0.40 -8.20
CA GLU A 82 -13.20 0.08 -7.60
C GLU A 82 -12.94 0.93 -6.34
N MET A 83 -12.02 0.51 -5.47
CA MET A 83 -11.62 1.32 -4.32
C MET A 83 -10.96 2.64 -4.77
N LEU A 84 -10.13 2.59 -5.80
CA LEU A 84 -9.41 3.75 -6.32
C LEU A 84 -10.30 4.75 -7.07
N ALA A 85 -11.52 4.37 -7.43
CA ALA A 85 -12.53 5.27 -7.98
C ALA A 85 -12.99 6.33 -6.96
N TYR A 86 -12.81 6.07 -5.66
CA TYR A 86 -13.15 7.00 -4.59
C TYR A 86 -11.91 7.78 -4.15
N SER A 87 -11.82 9.06 -4.52
CA SER A 87 -10.64 9.91 -4.25
C SER A 87 -10.19 9.93 -2.79
N GLY A 88 -11.13 9.90 -1.83
CA GLY A 88 -10.82 9.83 -0.40
C GLY A 88 -10.18 8.50 0.02
N LEU A 89 -10.61 7.37 -0.54
CA LEU A 89 -9.98 6.07 -0.32
C LEU A 89 -8.59 6.05 -0.95
N THR A 90 -8.47 6.52 -2.20
CA THR A 90 -7.21 6.60 -2.93
C THR A 90 -6.15 7.39 -2.17
N ALA A 91 -6.50 8.60 -1.70
CA ALA A 91 -5.60 9.42 -0.90
C ALA A 91 -5.20 8.73 0.41
N ARG A 92 -6.15 8.10 1.12
CA ARG A 92 -5.87 7.40 2.39
C ARG A 92 -4.92 6.23 2.19
N LEU A 93 -5.13 5.43 1.15
CA LEU A 93 -4.28 4.29 0.82
C LEU A 93 -2.89 4.74 0.37
N SER A 94 -2.80 5.79 -0.45
CA SER A 94 -1.53 6.36 -0.91
C SER A 94 -0.68 6.81 0.27
N VAL A 95 -1.26 7.60 1.18
CA VAL A 95 -0.59 8.07 2.40
C VAL A 95 -0.08 6.91 3.25
N GLU A 96 -0.88 5.85 3.43
CA GLU A 96 -0.44 4.71 4.23
C GLU A 96 0.63 3.87 3.51
N CYS A 97 0.59 3.76 2.18
CA CYS A 97 1.66 3.15 1.39
C CYS A 97 3.00 3.87 1.59
N ILE A 98 2.98 5.21 1.55
CA ILE A 98 4.16 6.06 1.76
C ILE A 98 4.65 5.96 3.21
N ASN A 99 3.75 6.15 4.18
CA ASN A 99 4.09 6.09 5.60
C ASN A 99 4.67 4.73 6.00
N ALA A 100 4.17 3.63 5.42
CA ALA A 100 4.69 2.30 5.67
C ALA A 100 6.18 2.19 5.28
N GLN A 101 6.61 2.84 4.19
CA GLN A 101 8.03 2.89 3.81
C GLN A 101 8.86 3.61 4.87
N TYR A 102 8.44 4.81 5.28
CA TYR A 102 9.16 5.61 6.27
C TYR A 102 9.27 4.92 7.63
N ARG A 103 8.21 4.23 8.09
CA ARG A 103 8.22 3.48 9.36
C ARG A 103 9.26 2.36 9.42
N ILE A 104 9.65 1.79 8.28
CA ILE A 104 10.73 0.79 8.21
C ILE A 104 12.10 1.47 8.20
N THR A 105 12.21 2.61 7.51
CA THR A 105 13.45 3.39 7.47
C THR A 105 13.83 3.94 8.85
N GLU A 106 12.86 4.44 9.61
CA GLU A 106 13.10 5.04 10.95
C GLU A 106 13.42 4.02 12.06
N LYS A 107 13.17 2.73 11.82
CA LYS A 107 13.49 1.66 12.79
C LYS A 107 14.92 1.12 12.68
N ASN A 108 15.75 1.68 11.80
CA ASN A 108 17.16 1.33 11.61
C ASN A 108 18.07 2.54 11.83
#